data_AF-A0A6J5GTF2-F1
#
_entry.id   AF-A0A6J5GTF2-F1
#
_cell.length_a   1.000
_cell.length_b   1.000
_cell.length_c   1.000
_cell.angle_alpha   90.00
_cell.angle_beta   90.00
_cell.angle_gamma   90.00
#
_symmetry.space_group_name_H-M   'P 1'
#
loop_
_entity.id
_entity.type
_entity.pdbx_description
1 polymer ?
#
loop_
_entity_poly.entity_id
_entity_poly.type
_entity_poly.pdbx_seq_one_letter_code
_entity_poly.pdbx_strand_id
1 'polypeptide(L)'
;MRPARFHKAVTNVRPYGSHRFDVFGPKIGWRLTLIGRRALQLWLRLEADPQVVTYCEGPMFVPDAGRGRAADFWVATNDGDHLYLVARSSERTCPWSVFEAWGRAHSITLRIIAPDEAGGACA
;
A
#
# COMPACT_ATOMS: atom_id res chain seq x y z
N MET A 1 -1.38 18.87 -11.56
CA MET A 1 -1.51 17.84 -10.51
C MET A 1 -2.20 16.64 -11.13
N ARG A 2 -1.60 15.44 -11.14
CA ARG A 2 -2.27 14.24 -11.67
C ARG A 2 -3.37 13.85 -10.67
N PRO A 3 -4.65 13.73 -11.06
CA PRO A 3 -5.70 13.35 -10.13
C PRO A 3 -5.41 11.96 -9.58
N ALA A 4 -5.59 11.79 -8.27
CA ALA A 4 -5.35 10.53 -7.61
C ALA A 4 -6.39 9.49 -8.06
N ARG A 5 -5.93 8.32 -8.51
CA ARG A 5 -6.80 7.22 -8.94
C ARG A 5 -7.62 6.66 -7.77
N PHE A 6 -7.01 6.66 -6.59
CA PHE A 6 -7.64 6.31 -5.33
C PHE A 6 -7.41 7.46 -4.34
N HIS A 7 -8.43 7.80 -3.58
CA HIS A 7 -8.41 8.94 -2.64
C HIS A 7 -8.90 8.57 -1.24
N LYS A 8 -9.33 7.31 -1.03
CA LYS A 8 -9.84 6.83 0.24
C LYS A 8 -9.62 5.34 0.38
N ALA A 9 -9.26 4.91 1.58
CA ALA A 9 -9.19 3.51 1.94
C ALA A 9 -10.57 2.83 1.80
N VAL A 10 -10.56 1.62 1.23
CA VAL A 10 -11.75 0.75 1.12
C VAL A 10 -12.16 0.21 2.49
N THR A 11 -11.23 0.14 3.44
CA THR A 11 -11.47 -0.36 4.79
C THR A 11 -10.50 0.27 5.79
N ASN A 12 -11.01 0.54 6.99
CA ASN A 12 -10.23 0.97 8.15
C ASN A 12 -10.32 -0.07 9.29
N VAL A 13 -10.64 -1.32 8.95
CA VAL A 13 -10.69 -2.40 9.94
C VAL A 13 -9.30 -2.60 10.53
N ARG A 14 -9.23 -2.46 11.85
CA ARG A 14 -8.02 -2.69 12.64
C ARG A 14 -8.08 -4.12 13.20
N PRO A 15 -7.22 -5.04 12.75
CA PRO A 15 -7.11 -6.35 13.38
C PRO A 15 -6.73 -6.22 14.86
N TYR A 16 -7.20 -7.16 15.69
CA TYR A 16 -6.88 -7.18 17.11
C TYR A 16 -5.36 -7.18 17.33
N GLY A 17 -4.89 -6.37 18.29
CA GLY A 17 -3.46 -6.22 18.60
C GLY A 17 -2.65 -5.35 17.64
N SER A 18 -3.17 -4.97 16.47
CA SER A 18 -2.45 -4.10 15.53
C SER A 18 -2.39 -2.66 16.02
N HIS A 19 -1.30 -1.93 15.80
CA HIS A 19 -1.27 -0.48 16.05
C HIS A 19 -2.10 0.27 15.00
N ARG A 20 -2.69 1.41 15.37
CA ARG A 20 -3.28 2.38 14.44
C ARG A 20 -2.49 3.67 14.53
N PHE A 21 -2.12 4.24 13.40
CA PHE A 21 -1.45 5.52 13.29
C PHE A 21 -2.27 6.43 12.39
N ASP A 22 -2.73 7.56 12.92
CA ASP A 22 -3.39 8.60 12.13
C ASP A 22 -2.36 9.69 11.84
N VAL A 23 -1.96 9.81 10.57
CA VAL A 23 -0.89 10.72 10.13
C VAL A 23 -1.42 11.70 9.10
N PHE A 24 -0.78 12.86 8.95
CA PHE A 24 -1.03 13.78 7.85
C PHE A 24 0.00 13.50 6.74
N GLY A 25 -0.44 13.37 5.50
CA GLY A 25 0.44 13.17 4.34
C GLY A 25 0.70 14.50 3.62
N PRO A 26 1.88 15.13 3.78
CA PRO A 26 2.21 16.37 3.07
C PRO A 26 2.03 16.31 1.56
N LYS A 27 2.43 15.21 0.90
CA LYS A 27 2.28 15.05 -0.56
C LYS A 27 0.84 15.02 -1.07
N ILE A 28 -0.10 14.61 -0.23
CA ILE A 28 -1.50 14.40 -0.63
C ILE A 28 -2.44 15.44 0.00
N GLY A 29 -1.97 16.19 1.00
CA GLY A 29 -2.73 17.25 1.67
C GLY A 29 -3.87 16.77 2.56
N TRP A 30 -3.95 15.47 2.88
CA TRP A 30 -4.99 14.89 3.72
C TRP A 30 -4.45 13.88 4.74
N ARG A 31 -5.33 13.48 5.68
CA ARG A 31 -5.03 12.52 6.74
C ARG A 31 -5.18 11.08 6.25
N LEU A 32 -4.32 10.21 6.76
CA LEU A 32 -4.28 8.77 6.46
C LEU A 32 -4.50 7.98 7.74
N THR A 33 -5.14 6.82 7.63
CA THR A 33 -5.24 5.85 8.73
C THR A 33 -4.41 4.61 8.43
N LEU A 34 -3.24 4.49 9.06
CA LEU A 34 -2.32 3.37 8.83
C LEU A 34 -2.48 2.29 9.90
N ILE A 35 -2.66 1.05 9.47
CA ILE A 35 -2.85 -0.10 10.37
C ILE A 35 -1.58 -0.96 10.40
N GLY A 36 -0.91 -1.00 11.54
CA GLY A 36 0.31 -1.76 11.80
C GLY A 36 1.60 -0.98 11.52
N ARG A 37 2.69 -1.41 12.17
CA ARG A 37 4.00 -0.74 12.07
C ARG A 37 4.59 -0.77 10.66
N ARG A 38 4.35 -1.84 9.90
CA ARG A 38 4.86 -1.98 8.54
C ARG A 38 4.22 -0.98 7.57
N ALA A 39 2.91 -0.72 7.70
CA ALA A 39 2.23 0.29 6.91
C ALA A 39 2.80 1.69 7.19
N LEU A 40 3.09 1.99 8.46
CA LEU A 40 3.77 3.24 8.85
C LEU A 40 5.17 3.36 8.23
N GLN A 41 5.99 2.31 8.30
CA GLN A 41 7.35 2.34 7.76
C GLN A 41 7.36 2.48 6.23
N LEU A 42 6.46 1.78 5.54
CA LEU A 42 6.27 1.94 4.10
C LEU A 42 5.85 3.38 3.77
N TRP A 43 4.88 3.93 4.48
CA TRP A 43 4.45 5.32 4.27
C TRP A 43 5.60 6.31 4.42
N LEU A 44 6.44 6.17 5.45
CA LEU A 44 7.60 7.06 5.64
C LEU A 44 8.54 7.06 4.43
N ARG A 45 8.76 5.91 3.79
CA ARG A 45 9.58 5.82 2.57
C ARG A 45 8.89 6.45 1.37
N LEU A 46 7.60 6.19 1.19
CA LEU A 46 6.80 6.80 0.12
C LEU A 46 6.74 8.33 0.27
N GLU A 47 6.63 8.83 1.50
CA GLU A 47 6.62 10.26 1.78
C GLU A 47 8.01 10.88 1.59
N ALA A 48 9.09 10.16 1.84
CA ALA A 48 10.45 10.64 1.61
C ALA A 48 10.88 10.60 0.13
N ASP A 49 10.31 9.70 -0.68
CA ASP A 49 10.76 9.47 -2.07
C ASP A 49 10.32 10.59 -3.03
N PRO A 50 11.25 11.37 -3.63
CA PRO A 50 10.90 12.48 -4.52
C PRO A 50 10.19 12.04 -5.82
N GLN A 51 10.25 10.77 -6.21
CA GLN A 51 9.53 10.27 -7.38
C GLN A 51 8.04 10.03 -7.12
N VAL A 52 7.63 9.96 -5.85
CA VAL A 52 6.24 9.79 -5.45
C VAL A 52 5.49 11.12 -5.54
N VAL A 53 4.46 11.14 -6.38
CA VAL A 53 3.62 12.31 -6.65
C VAL A 53 2.40 12.33 -5.73
N THR A 54 1.75 11.19 -5.55
CA THR A 54 0.58 11.02 -4.67
C THR A 54 0.38 9.55 -4.32
N TYR A 55 -0.43 9.26 -3.31
CA TYR A 55 -0.70 7.89 -2.86
C TYR A 55 -2.01 7.82 -2.06
N CYS A 56 -2.49 6.60 -1.84
CA CYS A 56 -3.68 6.28 -1.05
C CYS A 56 -3.44 4.99 -0.27
N GLU A 57 -3.77 4.97 1.02
CA GLU A 57 -3.75 3.76 1.84
C GLU A 57 -4.97 2.89 1.55
N GLY A 58 -4.82 1.57 1.65
CA GLY A 58 -5.94 0.63 1.56
C GLY A 58 -6.82 0.78 0.31
N PRO A 59 -6.31 1.03 -0.90
CA PRO A 59 -7.10 1.54 -2.03
C PRO A 59 -8.19 0.57 -2.49
N MET A 60 -7.96 -0.73 -2.34
CA MET A 60 -8.88 -1.78 -2.78
C MET A 60 -8.57 -3.11 -2.12
N PHE A 61 -9.54 -4.03 -2.15
CA PHE A 61 -9.32 -5.43 -1.81
C PHE A 61 -8.52 -6.13 -2.91
N VAL A 62 -7.58 -6.98 -2.50
CA VAL A 62 -6.82 -7.85 -3.39
C VAL A 62 -7.77 -8.93 -3.92
N PRO A 63 -7.96 -9.03 -5.25
CA PRO A 63 -8.81 -10.06 -5.85
C PRO A 63 -8.34 -11.45 -5.43
N ASP A 64 -9.30 -12.34 -5.10
CA ASP A 64 -9.07 -13.74 -4.70
C ASP A 64 -8.13 -13.96 -3.50
N ALA A 65 -7.70 -12.88 -2.83
CA ALA A 65 -7.15 -12.99 -1.49
C ALA A 65 -8.32 -13.22 -0.54
N GLY A 66 -8.41 -14.42 0.04
CA GLY A 66 -9.45 -14.74 1.02
C GLY A 66 -9.57 -13.70 2.15
N ARG A 67 -10.68 -13.73 2.89
CA ARG A 67 -10.95 -12.83 4.05
C ARG A 67 -10.75 -11.32 3.81
N GLY A 68 -10.88 -10.82 2.58
CA GLY A 68 -10.97 -9.36 2.32
C GLY A 68 -9.70 -8.59 2.67
N ARG A 69 -8.53 -9.06 2.22
CA ARG A 69 -7.27 -8.34 2.39
C ARG A 69 -7.21 -7.13 1.45
N ALA A 70 -6.99 -5.93 1.98
CA ALA A 70 -6.71 -4.75 1.17
C ALA A 70 -5.22 -4.66 0.78
N ALA A 71 -4.92 -4.11 -0.40
CA ALA A 71 -3.58 -3.66 -0.73
C ALA A 71 -3.14 -2.56 0.25
N ASP A 72 -1.86 -2.46 0.58
CA ASP A 72 -1.42 -1.52 1.61
C ASP A 72 -1.43 -0.08 1.07
N PHE A 73 -0.89 0.14 -0.12
CA PHE A 73 -0.90 1.47 -0.77
C PHE A 73 -1.04 1.38 -2.28
N TRP A 74 -1.79 2.31 -2.87
CA TRP A 74 -1.59 2.72 -4.27
C TRP A 74 -0.71 3.96 -4.28
N VAL A 75 0.23 4.03 -5.23
CA VAL A 75 1.23 5.09 -5.33
C VAL A 75 1.36 5.50 -6.79
N ALA A 76 1.16 6.79 -7.06
CA ALA A 76 1.50 7.39 -8.34
C ALA A 76 2.92 7.95 -8.28
N THR A 77 3.75 7.51 -9.21
CA THR A 77 5.08 8.07 -9.48
C THR A 77 5.10 8.76 -10.83
N ASN A 78 6.22 9.43 -11.14
CA ASN A 78 6.48 9.97 -12.48
C ASN A 78 6.49 8.87 -13.55
N ASP A 79 6.92 7.65 -13.20
CA ASP A 79 7.06 6.54 -14.14
C ASP A 79 5.80 5.66 -14.26
N GLY A 80 4.80 5.85 -13.40
CA GLY A 80 3.56 5.08 -13.45
C GLY A 80 2.89 4.86 -12.10
N ASP A 81 1.84 4.05 -12.12
CA ASP A 81 1.09 3.61 -10.94
C ASP A 81 1.68 2.32 -10.38
N HIS A 82 1.87 2.29 -9.07
CA HIS A 82 2.31 1.12 -8.32
C HIS A 82 1.28 0.75 -7.24
N LEU A 83 1.13 -0.54 -6.99
CA LEU A 83 0.34 -1.06 -5.88
C LEU A 83 1.27 -1.84 -4.96
N TYR A 84 1.43 -1.34 -3.75
CA TYR A 84 2.33 -1.89 -2.74
C TYR A 84 1.58 -2.80 -1.78
N LEU A 85 2.21 -3.95 -1.51
CA LEU A 85 1.71 -4.95 -0.60
C LEU A 85 2.85 -5.48 0.23
N VAL A 86 2.71 -5.31 1.54
CA VAL A 86 3.65 -5.85 2.50
C VAL A 86 3.26 -7.28 2.80
N ALA A 87 4.15 -8.22 2.48
CA ALA A 87 3.93 -9.63 2.71
C ALA A 87 3.71 -9.89 4.20
N ARG A 88 2.65 -10.62 4.55
CA ARG A 88 2.44 -11.12 5.91
C ARG A 88 2.85 -12.59 5.97
N SER A 89 3.42 -12.99 7.10
CA SER A 89 3.94 -14.35 7.30
C SER A 89 2.86 -15.43 7.11
N SER A 90 1.59 -15.09 7.34
CA SER A 90 0.42 -15.96 7.18
C SER A 90 -0.11 -16.04 5.74
N GLU A 91 0.39 -15.22 4.82
CA GLU A 91 -0.18 -15.05 3.46
C GLU A 91 0.64 -15.78 2.39
N ARG A 92 1.21 -16.95 2.73
CA ARG A 92 2.09 -17.74 1.85
C ARG A 92 1.39 -18.31 0.59
N THR A 93 0.07 -18.18 0.49
CA THR A 93 -0.78 -18.85 -0.52
C THR A 93 -1.72 -17.92 -1.28
N CYS A 94 -1.56 -16.59 -1.20
CA CYS A 94 -2.33 -15.71 -2.11
C CYS A 94 -1.94 -16.00 -3.56
N PRO A 95 -2.89 -16.16 -4.50
CA PRO A 95 -2.58 -16.40 -5.91
C PRO A 95 -2.05 -15.11 -6.56
N TRP A 96 -0.76 -14.85 -6.35
CA TRP A 96 -0.10 -13.61 -6.78
C TRP A 96 -0.23 -13.36 -8.29
N SER A 97 -0.27 -14.43 -9.08
CA SER A 97 -0.45 -14.40 -10.53
C SER A 97 -1.78 -13.76 -10.99
N VAL A 98 -2.88 -14.00 -10.28
CA VAL A 98 -4.19 -13.38 -10.60
C VAL A 98 -4.09 -11.88 -10.39
N PHE A 99 -3.45 -11.48 -9.31
CA PHE A 99 -3.31 -10.08 -8.98
C PHE A 99 -2.34 -9.37 -9.93
N GLU A 100 -1.25 -10.03 -10.36
CA GLU A 100 -0.38 -9.52 -11.41
C GLU A 100 -1.11 -9.36 -12.75
N ALA A 101 -1.97 -10.31 -13.12
CA ALA A 101 -2.81 -10.19 -14.31
C ALA A 101 -3.75 -9.00 -14.20
N TRP A 102 -4.39 -8.80 -13.03
CA TRP A 102 -5.22 -7.62 -12.76
C TRP A 102 -4.40 -6.33 -12.89
N GLY A 103 -3.21 -6.25 -12.30
CA GLY A 103 -2.34 -5.08 -12.37
C GLY A 103 -1.97 -4.74 -13.81
N ARG A 104 -1.56 -5.73 -14.61
CA ARG A 104 -1.26 -5.56 -16.04
C ARG A 104 -2.47 -5.04 -16.82
N ALA A 105 -3.66 -5.59 -16.59
CA ALA A 105 -4.88 -5.14 -17.25
C ALA A 105 -5.25 -3.68 -16.93
N HIS A 106 -4.81 -3.15 -15.78
CA HIS A 106 -5.12 -1.79 -15.32
C HIS A 106 -3.94 -0.82 -15.44
N SER A 107 -2.84 -1.24 -16.06
CA SER A 107 -1.58 -0.48 -16.15
C SER A 107 -1.04 -0.06 -14.76
N ILE A 108 -1.07 -1.00 -13.81
CA ILE A 108 -0.56 -0.83 -12.44
C ILE A 108 0.50 -1.89 -12.18
N THR A 109 1.70 -1.46 -11.77
CA THR A 109 2.78 -2.38 -11.38
C THR A 109 2.59 -2.83 -9.94
N LEU A 110 2.64 -4.14 -9.69
CA LEU A 110 2.61 -4.67 -8.33
C LEU A 110 4.00 -4.65 -7.69
N ARG A 111 4.06 -4.25 -6.43
CA ARG A 111 5.27 -4.26 -5.60
C ARG A 111 5.00 -5.04 -4.31
N ILE A 112 5.58 -6.24 -4.21
CA ILE A 112 5.63 -6.98 -2.94
C ILE A 112 6.82 -6.47 -2.16
N ILE A 113 6.59 -6.10 -0.92
CA ILE A 113 7.67 -5.79 0.02
C ILE A 113 7.77 -6.95 1.00
N ALA A 114 8.97 -7.49 1.13
CA ALA A 114 9.22 -8.55 2.10
C ALA A 114 8.99 -8.03 3.54
N PRO A 115 8.63 -8.92 4.49
CA PRO A 115 8.26 -8.53 5.85
C PRO A 115 9.33 -7.71 6.59
N ASP A 116 10.59 -7.99 6.28
CA ASP A 116 11.84 -7.43 6.79
C ASP A 116 12.28 -6.19 6.00
N GLU A 117 12.05 -6.19 4.69
CA GLU A 117 12.34 -5.05 3.83
C GLU A 117 11.53 -3.83 4.22
N ALA A 118 10.30 -3.97 4.73
CA ALA A 118 9.51 -2.83 5.20
C ALA A 118 10.17 -2.09 6.39
N GLY A 119 11.04 -2.77 7.17
CA GLY A 119 11.65 -2.23 8.38
C GLY A 119 13.15 -1.92 8.29
N GLY A 120 13.81 -2.26 7.19
CA GLY A 120 15.23 -1.98 7.00
C GLY A 120 15.53 -0.48 7.00
N ALA A 121 16.16 0.00 8.08
CA ALA A 121 16.81 1.30 8.08
C ALA A 121 17.95 1.29 7.04
N CYS A 122 18.25 2.43 6.43
CA CYS A 122 19.52 2.66 5.76
C CYS A 122 20.65 2.18 6.69
N ALA A 123 21.49 1.27 6.19
CA ALA A 123 22.82 1.06 6.75
C ALA A 123 23.72 2.22 6.31
#